data_AF-A0A9W8IXE4-F1
#
_entry.id   AF-A0A9W8IXE4-F1
#
_cell.length_a   1.000
_cell.length_b   1.000
_cell.length_c   1.000
_cell.angle_alpha   90.00
_cell.angle_beta   90.00
_cell.angle_gamma   90.00
#
_symmetry.space_group_name_H-M   'P 1'
#
loop_
_entity.id
_entity.type
_entity.pdbx_description
1 polymer ?
#
loop_
_entity_poly.entity_id
_entity_poly.type
_entity_poly.pdbx_seq_one_letter_code
_entity_poly.pdbx_strand_id
1 'polypeptide(L)'
;MDKHTVTYRPYSDAYYSELENKGYVSPSKKKPSGSATQTTELELDEGYALGGVGECERQEVFPDIDNRLVISRPKKLLYWRRRKKTKATLPMVSRLPPFTSLSAAATTSMASSVPDSIVNVTISSLLNLAGVAPGDYDDKDEATKAALLSIQLGLLQRQPRQMRAPLDHELAAKHLPELTEKYANDPEVIGRTATLINSITYTPYFARFVKTDAGKDFVPVQTKRIAQLTDEDASKLSQDQVAEIGQFYSTLLLLQGQDGISEDEKKATISRLTKWQRAYSGTFAEETLERCLAALGVKWE
;
A
#
# COMPACT_ATOMS: atom_id res chain seq x y z
N MET A 1 6.08 -38.43 -12.00
CA MET A 1 6.14 -37.01 -11.62
C MET A 1 5.01 -36.32 -12.36
N ASP A 2 3.93 -36.02 -11.65
CA ASP A 2 2.73 -35.42 -12.25
C ASP A 2 2.99 -33.95 -12.55
N LYS A 3 2.88 -33.58 -13.82
CA LYS A 3 2.96 -32.19 -14.28
C LYS A 3 1.64 -31.51 -13.93
N HIS A 4 1.62 -30.69 -12.89
CA HIS A 4 0.48 -29.82 -12.61
C HIS A 4 0.46 -28.65 -13.59
N THR A 5 -0.42 -28.72 -14.59
CA THR A 5 -0.72 -27.62 -15.50
C THR A 5 -1.62 -26.60 -14.77
N VAL A 6 -1.05 -25.50 -14.29
CA VAL A 6 -1.82 -24.38 -13.75
C VAL A 6 -2.31 -23.54 -14.93
N THR A 7 -3.60 -23.61 -15.23
CA THR A 7 -4.23 -22.76 -16.25
C THR A 7 -4.53 -21.38 -15.66
N TYR A 8 -3.76 -20.37 -16.07
CA TYR A 8 -4.05 -18.97 -15.75
C TYR A 8 -5.20 -18.48 -16.63
N ARG A 9 -6.41 -18.33 -16.06
CA ARG A 9 -7.48 -17.60 -16.74
C ARG A 9 -7.21 -16.10 -16.58
N PRO A 10 -7.07 -15.32 -17.67
CA PRO A 10 -7.09 -13.87 -17.54
C PRO A 10 -8.40 -13.45 -16.84
N TYR A 11 -8.29 -12.51 -15.89
CA TYR A 11 -9.42 -11.97 -15.13
C TYR A 11 -10.57 -11.63 -16.09
N SER A 12 -11.70 -12.30 -15.87
CA SER A 12 -12.76 -12.45 -16.87
C SER A 12 -13.46 -11.14 -17.21
N ASP A 13 -13.76 -10.96 -18.51
CA ASP A 13 -14.65 -9.92 -19.07
C ASP A 13 -15.97 -9.75 -18.29
N ALA A 14 -16.44 -10.80 -17.59
CA ALA A 14 -17.63 -10.81 -16.76
C ALA A 14 -17.65 -9.71 -15.67
N TYR A 15 -16.48 -9.37 -15.09
CA TYR A 15 -16.41 -8.33 -14.06
C TYR A 15 -16.67 -6.93 -14.64
N TYR A 16 -16.11 -6.65 -15.82
CA TYR A 16 -16.32 -5.36 -16.48
C TYR A 16 -17.75 -5.23 -17.01
N SER A 17 -18.35 -6.34 -17.45
CA SER A 17 -19.78 -6.36 -17.77
C SER A 17 -20.66 -6.06 -16.55
N GLU A 18 -20.29 -6.50 -15.35
CA GLU A 18 -21.04 -6.17 -14.12
C GLU A 18 -20.92 -4.68 -13.74
N LEU A 19 -19.73 -4.08 -13.87
CA LEU A 19 -19.54 -2.64 -13.63
C LEU A 19 -20.25 -1.77 -14.68
N GLU A 20 -20.22 -2.17 -15.96
CA GLU A 20 -20.98 -1.51 -17.02
C GLU A 20 -22.49 -1.60 -16.75
N ASN A 21 -22.99 -2.77 -16.34
CA ASN A 21 -24.40 -2.97 -16.00
C ASN A 21 -24.84 -2.13 -14.79
N LYS A 22 -23.94 -1.88 -13.83
CA LYS A 22 -24.19 -1.01 -12.67
C LYS A 22 -23.96 0.48 -12.96
N GLY A 23 -23.56 0.85 -14.18
CA GLY A 23 -23.38 2.25 -14.61
C GLY A 23 -22.09 2.91 -14.11
N TYR A 24 -21.16 2.15 -13.53
CA TYR A 24 -19.90 2.69 -13.01
C TYR A 24 -18.85 2.93 -14.11
N VAL A 25 -19.03 2.32 -15.28
CA VAL A 25 -18.09 2.42 -16.41
C VAL A 25 -18.89 2.60 -17.69
N SER A 26 -18.46 3.51 -18.57
CA SER A 26 -19.09 3.68 -19.89
C SER A 26 -18.90 2.41 -20.73
N PRO A 27 -19.93 1.97 -21.49
CA PRO A 27 -19.86 0.74 -22.27
C PRO A 27 -18.69 0.78 -23.25
N SER A 28 -17.82 -0.22 -23.13
CA SER A 28 -16.72 -0.47 -24.04
C SER A 28 -17.22 -0.52 -25.49
N LYS A 29 -16.73 0.38 -26.35
CA LYS A 29 -16.97 0.30 -27.79
C LYS A 29 -16.38 -1.03 -28.27
N LYS A 30 -17.25 -2.02 -28.53
CA LYS A 30 -16.89 -3.35 -29.04
C LYS A 30 -15.81 -3.22 -30.12
N LYS A 31 -14.59 -3.71 -29.85
CA LYS A 31 -13.60 -3.92 -30.90
C LYS A 31 -14.14 -5.02 -31.84
N PRO A 32 -13.97 -4.87 -33.17
CA PRO A 32 -14.37 -5.90 -34.11
C PRO A 32 -13.59 -7.20 -33.83
N SER A 33 -14.33 -8.30 -33.73
CA SER A 33 -13.82 -9.63 -33.45
C SER A 33 -12.94 -10.13 -34.60
N GLY A 34 -11.65 -10.34 -34.34
CA GLY A 34 -10.78 -11.04 -35.27
C GLY A 34 -9.30 -10.86 -34.96
N SER A 35 -8.71 -11.77 -34.16
CA SER A 35 -7.38 -12.35 -34.44
C SER A 35 -7.00 -13.38 -33.38
N ALA A 36 -6.29 -14.39 -33.86
CA ALA A 36 -6.07 -15.70 -33.27
C ALA A 36 -5.26 -15.71 -31.97
N THR A 37 -5.56 -16.71 -31.14
CA THR A 37 -4.77 -17.13 -29.99
C THR A 37 -3.41 -17.66 -30.49
N GLN A 38 -2.32 -16.95 -30.19
CA GLN A 38 -0.97 -17.50 -30.31
C GLN A 38 -0.64 -18.24 -29.01
N THR A 39 -0.46 -19.55 -29.12
CA THR A 39 0.09 -20.39 -28.05
C THR A 39 1.61 -20.27 -28.13
N THR A 40 2.23 -19.57 -27.18
CA THR A 40 3.69 -19.55 -27.05
C THR A 40 4.08 -20.55 -25.96
N GLU A 41 4.66 -21.68 -26.37
CA GLU A 41 5.34 -22.60 -25.45
C GLU A 41 6.65 -21.93 -25.00
N LEU A 42 6.80 -21.72 -23.69
CA LEU A 42 8.04 -21.27 -23.07
C LEU A 42 8.64 -22.47 -22.33
N GLU A 43 9.71 -23.04 -22.88
CA GLU A 43 10.59 -23.94 -22.15
C GLU A 43 11.30 -23.16 -21.04
N LEU A 44 11.10 -23.59 -19.79
CA LEU A 44 11.83 -23.09 -18.63
C LEU A 44 13.09 -23.94 -18.45
N ASP A 45 14.24 -23.35 -18.74
CA ASP A 45 15.55 -23.92 -18.44
C ASP A 45 15.87 -23.66 -16.95
N GLU A 46 16.02 -24.73 -16.17
CA GLU A 46 16.37 -24.68 -14.76
C GLU A 46 17.87 -24.42 -14.62
N GLY A 47 18.25 -23.16 -14.42
CA GLY A 47 19.66 -22.80 -14.27
C GLY A 47 19.93 -21.49 -13.53
N TYR A 48 20.46 -21.63 -12.31
CA TYR A 48 21.37 -20.72 -11.62
C TYR A 48 20.86 -19.50 -10.81
N ALA A 49 21.09 -19.66 -9.50
CA ALA A 49 21.97 -18.86 -8.64
C ALA A 49 21.54 -17.48 -8.12
N LEU A 50 21.66 -17.40 -6.80
CA LEU A 50 21.68 -16.24 -5.93
C LEU A 50 22.71 -15.19 -6.39
N GLY A 51 22.28 -13.92 -6.44
CA GLY A 51 23.15 -12.75 -6.32
C GLY A 51 23.50 -12.04 -7.62
N GLY A 52 22.91 -10.86 -7.83
CA GLY A 52 23.34 -9.94 -8.88
C GLY A 52 22.44 -8.71 -8.95
N VAL A 53 22.95 -7.57 -8.50
CA VAL A 53 22.36 -6.25 -8.76
C VAL A 53 22.58 -5.98 -10.25
N GLY A 54 21.53 -6.13 -11.05
CA GLY A 54 21.52 -5.74 -12.47
C GLY A 54 20.88 -4.37 -12.61
N GLU A 55 21.72 -3.34 -12.79
CA GLU A 55 21.30 -2.02 -13.25
C GLU A 55 20.64 -2.18 -14.64
N CYS A 56 19.36 -1.82 -14.73
CA CYS A 56 18.65 -1.76 -16.01
C CYS A 56 18.63 -0.29 -16.44
N GLU A 57 19.62 0.10 -17.26
CA GLU A 57 19.59 1.35 -18.01
C GLU A 57 18.38 1.31 -18.98
N ARG A 58 17.27 1.92 -18.57
CA ARG A 58 16.24 2.34 -19.54
C ARG A 58 16.69 3.64 -20.19
N GLN A 59 17.10 3.55 -21.45
CA GLN A 59 17.11 4.68 -22.35
C GLN A 59 15.66 5.04 -22.68
N GLU A 60 15.18 6.16 -22.15
CA GLU A 60 13.93 6.76 -22.61
C GLU A 60 14.22 7.55 -23.90
N VAL A 61 13.72 7.03 -25.02
CA VAL A 61 13.70 7.74 -26.30
C VAL A 61 12.39 8.52 -26.36
N PHE A 62 12.46 9.84 -26.18
CA PHE A 62 11.36 10.75 -26.53
C PHE A 62 11.52 11.16 -28.00
N PRO A 63 10.46 11.09 -28.83
CA PRO A 63 10.49 11.74 -30.13
C PRO A 63 10.18 13.23 -29.92
N ASP A 64 11.17 14.09 -30.16
CA ASP A 64 10.87 15.50 -30.42
C ASP A 64 11.54 15.98 -31.71
N ILE A 65 10.76 16.80 -32.40
CA ILE A 65 10.96 17.34 -33.74
C ILE A 65 11.95 18.49 -33.60
N ASP A 66 13.25 18.22 -33.68
CA ASP A 66 14.22 19.05 -34.41
C ASP A 66 15.65 18.51 -34.29
N ASN A 67 16.29 18.41 -35.45
CA ASN A 67 17.43 17.56 -35.72
C ASN A 67 18.76 18.20 -35.29
N ARG A 68 19.08 18.28 -33.98
CA ARG A 68 20.43 18.64 -33.49
C ARG A 68 20.87 17.85 -32.26
N LEU A 69 21.83 16.94 -32.46
CA LEU A 69 22.55 16.22 -31.40
C LEU A 69 23.40 17.19 -30.56
N VAL A 70 23.12 17.29 -29.26
CA VAL A 70 24.08 17.76 -28.25
C VAL A 70 24.17 16.71 -27.14
N ILE A 71 25.27 15.96 -27.14
CA ILE A 71 25.58 14.96 -26.12
C ILE A 71 26.13 15.71 -24.89
N SER A 72 25.32 15.85 -23.84
CA SER A 72 25.79 16.31 -22.52
C SER A 72 25.87 15.11 -21.57
N ARG A 73 27.05 14.85 -21.00
CA ARG A 73 27.28 13.78 -20.02
C ARG A 73 27.00 14.31 -18.60
N PRO A 74 26.19 13.66 -17.76
CA PRO A 74 26.12 14.01 -16.35
C PRO A 74 27.33 13.45 -15.58
N LYS A 75 27.96 14.31 -14.78
CA LYS A 75 29.06 13.98 -13.87
C LYS A 75 28.52 13.12 -12.71
N LYS A 76 29.07 11.92 -12.51
CA LYS A 76 28.77 11.05 -11.36
C LYS A 76 29.37 11.66 -10.07
N LEU A 77 28.52 12.03 -9.12
CA LEU A 77 28.89 12.30 -7.73
C LEU A 77 28.93 10.97 -6.97
N LEU A 78 30.14 10.47 -6.68
CA LEU A 78 30.35 9.31 -5.81
C LEU A 78 30.15 9.72 -4.34
N TYR A 79 29.10 9.23 -3.70
CA TYR A 79 28.92 9.35 -2.25
C TYR A 79 29.53 8.13 -1.55
N TRP A 80 30.63 8.34 -0.82
CA TRP A 80 31.29 7.30 0.00
C TRP A 80 30.55 7.14 1.34
N ARG A 81 29.84 6.02 1.53
CA ARG A 81 29.22 5.67 2.82
C ARG A 81 30.23 4.92 3.71
N ARG A 82 30.77 5.62 4.71
CA ARG A 82 31.76 5.12 5.68
C ARG A 82 31.07 4.23 6.74
N ARG A 83 31.03 2.90 6.55
CA ARG A 83 30.58 1.95 7.59
C ARG A 83 31.64 1.83 8.69
N LYS A 84 31.37 2.37 9.88
CA LYS A 84 32.14 2.05 11.10
C LYS A 84 31.73 0.65 11.59
N LYS A 85 32.67 -0.30 11.59
CA LYS A 85 32.53 -1.60 12.26
C LYS A 85 32.84 -1.42 13.75
N THR A 86 31.84 -1.54 14.61
CA THR A 86 32.04 -1.75 16.05
C THR A 86 32.08 -3.25 16.31
N LYS A 87 33.24 -3.76 16.73
CA LYS A 87 33.40 -5.11 17.30
C LYS A 87 32.96 -5.04 18.76
N ALA A 88 31.89 -5.75 19.12
CA ALA A 88 31.52 -6.00 20.50
C ALA A 88 31.95 -7.43 20.87
N THR A 89 32.80 -7.53 21.88
CA THR A 89 33.35 -8.76 22.46
C THR A 89 32.38 -9.25 23.53
N LEU A 90 31.85 -10.47 23.40
CA LEU A 90 31.03 -11.12 24.44
C LEU A 90 31.93 -11.95 25.37
N PRO A 91 31.77 -11.86 26.70
CA PRO A 91 32.40 -12.80 27.62
C PRO A 91 31.56 -14.06 27.81
N MET A 92 32.24 -15.20 27.68
CA MET A 92 31.86 -16.53 28.17
C MET A 92 31.73 -16.51 29.71
N VAL A 93 30.59 -16.92 30.27
CA VAL A 93 30.52 -17.52 31.60
C VAL A 93 29.49 -18.65 31.64
N SER A 94 29.87 -19.67 32.39
CA SER A 94 29.46 -21.06 32.44
C SER A 94 28.35 -21.40 33.45
N ARG A 95 27.82 -22.63 33.28
CA ARG A 95 27.30 -23.60 34.28
C ARG A 95 25.83 -23.52 34.72
N LEU A 96 25.10 -24.56 34.30
CA LEU A 96 23.85 -25.09 34.85
C LEU A 96 24.04 -25.69 36.26
N PRO A 97 22.97 -25.71 37.08
CA PRO A 97 22.68 -26.82 37.98
C PRO A 97 21.31 -27.47 37.69
N PRO A 98 21.00 -28.62 38.32
CA PRO A 98 20.28 -29.72 37.70
C PRO A 98 18.77 -29.72 37.91
N PHE A 99 18.12 -30.59 37.12
CA PHE A 99 16.73 -31.04 37.23
C PHE A 99 16.31 -31.38 38.67
N THR A 100 15.22 -30.77 39.11
CA THR A 100 14.32 -31.33 40.13
C THR A 100 12.92 -31.46 39.53
N SER A 101 12.46 -32.69 39.42
CA SER A 101 11.08 -33.05 39.11
C SER A 101 10.18 -32.76 40.31
N LEU A 102 9.11 -32.00 40.11
CA LEU A 102 7.99 -31.94 41.06
C LEU A 102 6.67 -31.78 40.29
N SER A 103 6.01 -32.93 40.19
CA SER A 103 4.56 -33.16 40.33
C SER A 103 3.56 -32.24 39.65
N ALA A 104 2.75 -32.89 38.80
CA ALA A 104 1.42 -32.52 38.37
C ALA A 104 0.57 -31.78 39.41
N ALA A 105 0.05 -30.61 39.02
CA ALA A 105 -1.33 -30.17 39.24
C ALA A 105 -1.56 -28.85 38.47
N ALA A 106 -2.78 -28.68 37.98
CA ALA A 106 -3.32 -27.50 37.30
C ALA A 106 -3.00 -27.35 35.80
N THR A 107 -3.39 -28.35 35.00
CA THR A 107 -3.82 -28.09 33.61
C THR A 107 -5.24 -27.51 33.63
N THR A 108 -5.38 -26.27 34.09
CA THR A 108 -6.57 -25.47 33.77
C THR A 108 -6.27 -24.77 32.46
N SER A 109 -6.86 -25.34 31.41
CA SER A 109 -7.05 -24.74 30.10
C SER A 109 -7.27 -23.23 30.18
N MET A 110 -6.24 -22.48 29.81
CA MET A 110 -6.36 -21.09 29.35
C MET A 110 -5.83 -21.05 27.90
N ALA A 111 -6.34 -21.97 27.07
CA ALA A 111 -6.42 -21.69 25.65
C ALA A 111 -7.53 -20.65 25.48
N SER A 112 -7.21 -19.38 25.71
CA SER A 112 -7.92 -18.29 25.08
C SER A 112 -7.77 -18.53 23.58
N SER A 113 -8.77 -19.19 23.00
CA SER A 113 -8.86 -19.37 21.56
C SER A 113 -8.91 -17.97 20.98
N VAL A 114 -7.81 -17.53 20.38
CA VAL A 114 -7.86 -16.41 19.43
C VAL A 114 -8.98 -16.78 18.45
N PRO A 115 -10.05 -15.98 18.31
CA PRO A 115 -11.14 -16.34 17.43
C PRO A 115 -10.57 -16.62 16.04
N ASP A 116 -10.99 -17.73 15.41
CA ASP A 116 -10.49 -18.13 14.09
C ASP A 116 -10.67 -17.02 13.03
N SER A 117 -11.62 -16.11 13.25
CA SER A 117 -11.85 -14.91 12.43
C SER A 117 -10.69 -13.90 12.42
N ILE A 118 -9.82 -13.90 13.44
CA ILE A 118 -8.63 -13.05 13.47
C ILE A 118 -7.54 -13.64 12.55
N VAL A 119 -7.43 -14.97 12.49
CA VAL A 119 -6.38 -15.67 11.73
C VAL A 119 -6.79 -15.86 10.27
N ASN A 120 -8.09 -16.03 10.00
CA ASN A 120 -8.62 -16.19 8.65
C ASN A 120 -9.13 -14.85 8.10
N VAL A 121 -8.26 -14.15 7.35
CA VAL A 121 -8.58 -12.85 6.75
C VAL A 121 -9.57 -13.04 5.60
N THR A 122 -10.74 -12.44 5.71
CA THR A 122 -11.78 -12.44 4.66
C THR A 122 -12.11 -11.01 4.25
N ILE A 123 -12.71 -10.84 3.07
CA ILE A 123 -13.16 -9.51 2.62
C ILE A 123 -14.20 -8.94 3.59
N SER A 124 -15.15 -9.77 4.05
CA SER A 124 -16.17 -9.35 5.01
C SER A 124 -15.56 -8.87 6.34
N SER A 125 -14.54 -9.55 6.86
CA SER A 125 -13.86 -9.10 8.09
C SER A 125 -13.14 -7.77 7.89
N LEU A 126 -12.47 -7.58 6.75
CA LEU A 126 -11.81 -6.31 6.41
C LEU A 126 -12.81 -5.16 6.27
N LEU A 127 -13.93 -5.38 5.58
CA LEU A 127 -14.97 -4.36 5.40
C LEU A 127 -15.68 -4.02 6.72
N ASN A 128 -15.89 -4.99 7.60
CA ASN A 128 -16.43 -4.74 8.93
C ASN A 128 -15.47 -3.93 9.80
N LEU A 129 -14.19 -4.29 9.79
CA LEU A 129 -13.14 -3.56 10.49
C LEU A 129 -12.86 -2.18 9.89
N ALA A 130 -13.21 -1.92 8.62
CA ALA A 130 -13.21 -0.58 8.02
C ALA A 130 -14.52 0.20 8.28
N GLY A 131 -15.53 -0.44 8.89
CA GLY A 131 -16.82 0.19 9.18
C GLY A 131 -17.69 0.46 7.96
N VAL A 132 -17.52 -0.36 6.91
CA VAL A 132 -18.33 -0.33 5.66
C VAL A 132 -19.48 -1.33 5.72
N ALA A 133 -19.26 -2.49 6.32
CA ALA A 133 -20.26 -3.55 6.45
C ALA A 133 -20.49 -3.92 7.93
N PRO A 134 -21.69 -4.37 8.33
CA PRO A 134 -21.91 -4.96 9.65
C PRO A 134 -21.19 -6.31 9.76
N GLY A 135 -20.95 -6.77 10.98
CA GLY A 135 -20.20 -8.00 11.21
C GLY A 135 -19.78 -8.25 12.65
N ASP A 136 -18.95 -9.28 12.82
CA ASP A 136 -18.61 -9.88 14.12
C ASP A 136 -17.89 -8.93 15.09
N TYR A 137 -17.38 -7.78 14.61
CA TYR A 137 -16.67 -6.82 15.43
C TYR A 137 -17.50 -5.58 15.77
N ASP A 138 -18.79 -5.53 15.44
CA ASP A 138 -19.63 -4.34 15.65
C ASP A 138 -19.69 -3.90 17.12
N ASP A 139 -19.64 -4.86 18.05
CA ASP A 139 -19.62 -4.64 19.51
C ASP A 139 -18.30 -4.08 20.06
N LYS A 140 -17.23 -4.06 19.25
CA LYS A 140 -15.91 -3.58 19.66
C LYS A 140 -15.79 -2.06 19.53
N ASP A 141 -14.98 -1.48 20.40
CA ASP A 141 -14.60 -0.07 20.31
C ASP A 141 -13.71 0.20 19.09
N GLU A 142 -13.63 1.47 18.71
CA GLU A 142 -12.90 1.93 17.52
C GLU A 142 -11.41 1.63 17.57
N ALA A 143 -10.77 1.73 18.74
CA ALA A 143 -9.35 1.46 18.89
C ALA A 143 -9.06 -0.04 18.72
N THR A 144 -9.92 -0.90 19.28
CA THR A 144 -9.84 -2.36 19.07
C THR A 144 -10.03 -2.72 17.60
N LYS A 145 -11.01 -2.11 16.91
CA LYS A 145 -11.22 -2.33 15.47
C LYS A 145 -9.99 -1.92 14.65
N ALA A 146 -9.37 -0.78 14.96
CA ALA A 146 -8.16 -0.32 14.28
C ALA A 146 -6.96 -1.27 14.50
N ALA A 147 -6.79 -1.77 15.72
CA ALA A 147 -5.75 -2.75 16.04
C ALA A 147 -5.98 -4.07 15.29
N LEU A 148 -7.22 -4.57 15.26
CA LEU A 148 -7.57 -5.80 14.54
C LEU A 148 -7.38 -5.66 13.02
N LEU A 149 -7.75 -4.52 12.44
CA LEU A 149 -7.49 -4.26 11.02
C LEU A 149 -5.99 -4.32 10.71
N SER A 150 -5.19 -3.66 11.54
CA SER A 150 -3.72 -3.66 11.40
C SER A 150 -3.14 -5.07 11.49
N ILE A 151 -3.65 -5.90 12.41
CA ILE A 151 -3.27 -7.31 12.53
C ILE A 151 -3.65 -8.09 11.27
N GLN A 152 -4.89 -7.98 10.80
CA GLN A 152 -5.35 -8.70 9.60
C GLN A 152 -4.57 -8.30 8.35
N LEU A 153 -4.30 -7.00 8.16
CA LEU A 153 -3.46 -6.52 7.07
C LEU A 153 -2.02 -7.02 7.20
N GLY A 154 -1.47 -7.06 8.41
CA GLY A 154 -0.15 -7.63 8.66
C GLY A 154 -0.08 -9.13 8.35
N LEU A 155 -1.13 -9.89 8.67
CA LEU A 155 -1.24 -11.32 8.31
C LEU A 155 -1.35 -11.49 6.79
N LEU A 156 -2.19 -10.69 6.14
CA LEU A 156 -2.38 -10.72 4.69
C LEU A 156 -1.09 -10.39 3.93
N GLN A 157 -0.31 -9.41 4.41
CA GLN A 157 0.98 -9.04 3.84
C GLN A 157 2.05 -10.12 3.93
N ARG A 158 1.96 -11.02 4.94
CA ARG A 158 2.87 -12.16 5.11
C ARG A 158 2.53 -13.33 4.18
N GLN A 159 1.34 -13.36 3.59
CA GLN A 159 0.96 -14.42 2.66
C GLN A 159 1.68 -14.27 1.31
N PRO A 160 1.95 -15.40 0.61
CA PRO A 160 2.44 -15.35 -0.76
C PRO A 160 1.51 -14.55 -1.68
N ARG A 161 2.08 -13.86 -2.67
CA ARG A 161 1.31 -13.01 -3.60
C ARG A 161 0.19 -13.78 -4.30
N GLN A 162 0.36 -15.08 -4.58
CA GLN A 162 -0.69 -15.89 -5.22
C GLN A 162 -1.95 -16.03 -4.36
N MET A 163 -1.80 -16.04 -3.03
CA MET A 163 -2.91 -16.16 -2.08
C MET A 163 -3.53 -14.80 -1.79
N ARG A 164 -2.70 -13.76 -1.69
CA ARG A 164 -3.13 -12.40 -1.39
C ARG A 164 -3.83 -11.71 -2.58
N ALA A 165 -3.30 -11.88 -3.79
CA ALA A 165 -3.77 -11.15 -4.95
C ALA A 165 -5.28 -11.30 -5.22
N PRO A 166 -5.89 -12.50 -5.15
CA PRO A 166 -7.35 -12.64 -5.30
C PRO A 166 -8.15 -11.75 -4.34
N LEU A 167 -7.77 -11.69 -3.06
CA LEU A 167 -8.44 -10.86 -2.05
C LEU A 167 -8.29 -9.37 -2.36
N ASP A 168 -7.07 -8.91 -2.63
CA ASP A 168 -6.81 -7.48 -2.90
C ASP A 168 -7.52 -7.02 -4.18
N HIS A 169 -7.54 -7.87 -5.22
CA HIS A 169 -8.22 -7.56 -6.47
C HIS A 169 -9.74 -7.59 -6.30
N GLU A 170 -10.30 -8.55 -5.55
CA GLU A 170 -11.73 -8.61 -5.29
C GLU A 170 -12.20 -7.44 -4.41
N LEU A 171 -11.44 -7.08 -3.37
CA LEU A 171 -11.72 -5.93 -2.53
C LEU A 171 -11.72 -4.63 -3.36
N ALA A 172 -10.67 -4.43 -4.17
CA ALA A 172 -10.58 -3.26 -5.04
C ALA A 172 -11.68 -3.23 -6.11
N ALA A 173 -12.03 -4.39 -6.64
CA ALA A 173 -13.03 -4.52 -7.67
C ALA A 173 -14.44 -4.20 -7.14
N LYS A 174 -14.88 -4.92 -6.11
CA LYS A 174 -16.29 -4.90 -5.69
C LYS A 174 -16.62 -3.78 -4.72
N HIS A 175 -15.66 -3.34 -3.90
CA HIS A 175 -15.96 -2.54 -2.70
C HIS A 175 -15.34 -1.14 -2.71
N LEU A 176 -14.58 -0.74 -3.73
CA LEU A 176 -14.04 0.61 -3.81
C LEU A 176 -15.11 1.72 -3.75
N PRO A 177 -16.28 1.60 -4.40
CA PRO A 177 -17.31 2.63 -4.28
C PRO A 177 -17.76 2.86 -2.83
N GLU A 178 -18.07 1.78 -2.10
CA GLU A 178 -18.52 1.83 -0.69
C GLU A 178 -17.40 2.34 0.23
N LEU A 179 -16.17 1.89 0.00
CA LEU A 179 -14.99 2.37 0.72
C LEU A 179 -14.73 3.85 0.48
N THR A 180 -14.98 4.34 -0.74
CA THR A 180 -14.77 5.75 -1.09
C THR A 180 -15.82 6.64 -0.44
N GLU A 181 -17.08 6.22 -0.43
CA GLU A 181 -18.15 6.92 0.30
C GLU A 181 -17.85 6.98 1.81
N LYS A 182 -17.45 5.85 2.40
CA LYS A 182 -17.04 5.81 3.81
C LYS A 182 -15.84 6.70 4.04
N TYR A 183 -14.83 6.63 3.17
CA TYR A 183 -13.63 7.43 3.26
C TYR A 183 -13.97 8.91 3.21
N ALA A 184 -14.81 9.38 2.29
CA ALA A 184 -15.17 10.80 2.18
C ALA A 184 -15.80 11.37 3.45
N ASN A 185 -16.55 10.54 4.19
CA ASN A 185 -17.24 10.92 5.43
C ASN A 185 -16.38 10.74 6.70
N ASP A 186 -15.22 10.10 6.60
CA ASP A 186 -14.30 9.88 7.72
C ASP A 186 -13.55 11.19 8.05
N PRO A 187 -13.57 11.72 9.29
CA PRO A 187 -12.79 12.90 9.63
C PRO A 187 -11.29 12.62 9.78
N GLU A 188 -10.88 11.36 9.95
CA GLU A 188 -9.49 11.02 10.27
C GLU A 188 -8.57 11.16 9.07
N VAL A 189 -7.38 11.74 9.30
CA VAL A 189 -6.33 11.87 8.26
C VAL A 189 -5.85 10.51 7.77
N ILE A 190 -5.80 9.51 8.65
CA ILE A 190 -5.51 8.12 8.32
C ILE A 190 -6.31 7.21 9.25
N GLY A 191 -7.60 7.09 8.94
CA GLY A 191 -8.49 6.17 9.63
C GLY A 191 -8.48 4.77 9.04
N ARG A 192 -9.25 3.88 9.65
CA ARG A 192 -9.37 2.46 9.27
C ARG A 192 -9.70 2.28 7.78
N THR A 193 -10.62 3.10 7.28
CA THR A 193 -11.01 3.09 5.86
C THR A 193 -9.84 3.47 4.95
N ALA A 194 -9.11 4.54 5.30
CA ALA A 194 -7.97 5.01 4.54
C ALA A 194 -6.83 3.98 4.53
N THR A 195 -6.54 3.35 5.68
CA THR A 195 -5.57 2.26 5.80
C THR A 195 -5.95 1.06 4.93
N LEU A 196 -7.22 0.65 4.92
CA LEU A 196 -7.67 -0.45 4.06
C LEU A 196 -7.53 -0.09 2.58
N ILE A 197 -7.95 1.12 2.17
CA ILE A 197 -7.78 1.58 0.78
C ILE A 197 -6.30 1.63 0.40
N ASN A 198 -5.44 2.15 1.27
CA ASN A 198 -4.00 2.23 1.05
C ASN A 198 -3.41 0.85 0.72
N SER A 199 -3.89 -0.21 1.38
CA SER A 199 -3.43 -1.59 1.15
C SER A 199 -3.68 -2.12 -0.27
N ILE A 200 -4.67 -1.57 -0.99
CA ILE A 200 -5.06 -1.99 -2.35
C ILE A 200 -4.69 -0.96 -3.44
N THR A 201 -4.02 0.13 -3.09
CA THR A 201 -3.63 1.20 -4.04
C THR A 201 -2.77 0.71 -5.20
N TYR A 202 -2.01 -0.37 -4.98
CA TYR A 202 -1.14 -0.97 -5.99
C TYR A 202 -1.91 -1.77 -7.06
N THR A 203 -3.20 -2.04 -6.86
CA THR A 203 -4.01 -2.83 -7.79
C THR A 203 -4.37 -2.02 -9.04
N PRO A 204 -4.47 -2.67 -10.22
CA PRO A 204 -4.91 -1.99 -11.43
C PRO A 204 -6.36 -1.51 -11.34
N TYR A 205 -7.20 -2.13 -10.49
CA TYR A 205 -8.58 -1.70 -10.26
C TYR A 205 -8.64 -0.35 -9.56
N PHE A 206 -7.81 -0.15 -8.52
CA PHE A 206 -7.69 1.15 -7.86
C PHE A 206 -7.25 2.25 -8.84
N ALA A 207 -6.15 2.01 -9.58
CA ALA A 207 -5.62 2.99 -10.54
C ALA A 207 -6.61 3.37 -11.64
N ARG A 208 -7.56 2.50 -11.99
CA ARG A 208 -8.67 2.81 -12.91
C ARG A 208 -9.79 3.55 -12.20
N PHE A 209 -10.19 3.10 -11.02
CA PHE A 209 -11.27 3.68 -10.23
C PHE A 209 -11.03 5.15 -9.91
N VAL A 210 -9.81 5.52 -9.50
CA VAL A 210 -9.43 6.91 -9.17
C VAL A 210 -9.52 7.88 -10.34
N LYS A 211 -9.63 7.39 -11.58
CA LYS A 211 -9.84 8.21 -12.80
C LYS A 211 -11.32 8.38 -13.15
N THR A 212 -12.22 7.75 -12.41
CA THR A 212 -13.67 7.89 -12.58
C THR A 212 -14.21 9.03 -11.72
N ASP A 213 -15.41 9.51 -12.04
CA ASP A 213 -16.07 10.54 -11.23
C ASP A 213 -16.31 10.12 -9.78
N ALA A 214 -16.52 8.82 -9.53
CA ALA A 214 -16.71 8.30 -8.17
C ALA A 214 -15.41 8.29 -7.35
N GLY A 215 -14.25 8.28 -8.01
CA GLY A 215 -12.95 8.19 -7.35
C GLY A 215 -12.17 9.50 -7.30
N LYS A 216 -12.57 10.55 -8.03
CA LYS A 216 -11.75 11.76 -8.23
C LYS A 216 -11.41 12.58 -6.98
N ASP A 217 -12.16 12.40 -5.89
CA ASP A 217 -12.07 13.27 -4.71
C ASP A 217 -11.05 12.81 -3.65
N PHE A 218 -10.30 11.72 -3.88
CA PHE A 218 -9.30 11.26 -2.90
C PHE A 218 -8.23 12.31 -2.58
N VAL A 219 -7.60 12.92 -3.60
CA VAL A 219 -6.56 13.93 -3.40
C VAL A 219 -7.09 15.18 -2.67
N PRO A 220 -8.18 15.84 -3.10
CA PRO A 220 -8.73 16.99 -2.38
C PRO A 220 -9.07 16.67 -0.91
N VAL A 221 -9.72 15.52 -0.67
CA VAL A 221 -10.10 15.09 0.68
C VAL A 221 -8.88 14.87 1.57
N GLN A 222 -7.88 14.11 1.11
CA GLN A 222 -6.66 13.87 1.88
C GLN A 222 -5.89 15.17 2.14
N THR A 223 -5.80 16.04 1.13
CA THR A 223 -5.12 17.33 1.25
C THR A 223 -5.77 18.19 2.32
N LYS A 224 -7.10 18.32 2.27
CA LYS A 224 -7.87 19.08 3.26
C LYS A 224 -7.66 18.54 4.68
N ARG A 225 -7.67 17.22 4.88
CA ARG A 225 -7.43 16.63 6.20
C ARG A 225 -6.04 16.96 6.74
N ILE A 226 -5.00 16.84 5.91
CA ILE A 226 -3.64 17.20 6.32
C ILE A 226 -3.55 18.70 6.65
N ALA A 227 -4.17 19.56 5.85
CA ALA A 227 -4.21 21.01 6.06
C ALA A 227 -4.93 21.40 7.36
N GLN A 228 -5.99 20.66 7.73
CA GLN A 228 -6.83 20.95 8.89
C GLN A 228 -6.33 20.35 10.21
N LEU A 229 -5.32 19.47 10.18
CA LEU A 229 -4.75 18.95 11.42
C LEU A 229 -4.22 20.09 12.28
N THR A 230 -4.58 20.09 13.56
CA THR A 230 -3.96 20.98 14.55
C THR A 230 -2.52 20.52 14.85
N ASP A 231 -1.70 21.39 15.45
CA ASP A 231 -0.36 20.98 15.86
C ASP A 231 -0.45 19.96 17.02
N GLU A 232 -1.48 20.06 17.88
CA GLU A 232 -1.80 19.09 18.93
C GLU A 232 -2.12 17.70 18.36
N ASP A 233 -2.99 17.62 17.35
CA ASP A 233 -3.38 16.33 16.77
C ASP A 233 -2.23 15.70 15.96
N ALA A 234 -1.45 16.52 15.25
CA ALA A 234 -0.26 16.02 14.58
C ALA A 234 0.81 15.48 15.54
N SER A 235 0.91 16.04 16.75
CA SER A 235 1.88 15.55 17.74
C SER A 235 1.54 14.17 18.30
N LYS A 236 0.27 13.74 18.18
CA LYS A 236 -0.20 12.41 18.61
C LYS A 236 0.11 11.31 17.59
N LEU A 237 0.42 11.69 16.35
CA LEU A 237 0.71 10.72 15.29
C LEU A 237 2.09 10.08 15.51
N SER A 238 2.13 8.76 15.42
CA SER A 238 3.39 8.03 15.41
C SER A 238 4.14 8.27 14.10
N GLN A 239 5.45 8.02 14.11
CA GLN A 239 6.27 8.07 12.90
C GLN A 239 5.72 7.15 11.79
N ASP A 240 5.23 5.96 12.15
CA ASP A 240 4.67 4.99 11.21
C ASP A 240 3.37 5.51 10.58
N GLN A 241 2.51 6.18 11.37
CA GLN A 241 1.29 6.82 10.85
C GLN A 241 1.63 7.97 9.89
N VAL A 242 2.65 8.77 10.21
CA VAL A 242 3.10 9.86 9.31
C VAL A 242 3.65 9.29 8.00
N ALA A 243 4.42 8.20 8.07
CA ALA A 243 4.89 7.50 6.88
C ALA A 243 3.75 6.91 6.05
N GLU A 244 2.73 6.34 6.70
CA GLU A 244 1.54 5.81 6.03
C GLU A 244 0.75 6.91 5.33
N ILE A 245 0.53 8.06 5.99
CA ILE A 245 -0.08 9.25 5.39
C ILE A 245 0.71 9.70 4.17
N GLY A 246 2.04 9.80 4.29
CA GLY A 246 2.91 10.20 3.18
C GLY A 246 2.87 9.22 2.01
N GLN A 247 2.92 7.91 2.28
CA GLN A 247 2.83 6.88 1.25
C GLN A 247 1.48 6.92 0.53
N PHE A 248 0.39 6.99 1.28
CA PHE A 248 -0.95 7.03 0.69
C PHE A 248 -1.13 8.30 -0.15
N TYR A 249 -0.80 9.46 0.43
CA TYR A 249 -0.97 10.74 -0.23
C TYR A 249 -0.08 10.91 -1.47
N SER A 250 1.19 10.48 -1.43
CA SER A 250 2.05 10.49 -2.61
C SER A 250 1.52 9.59 -3.73
N THR A 251 0.94 8.44 -3.39
CA THR A 251 0.31 7.55 -4.38
C THR A 251 -0.92 8.20 -5.01
N LEU A 252 -1.75 8.87 -4.21
CA LEU A 252 -2.91 9.61 -4.71
C LEU A 252 -2.49 10.76 -5.65
N LEU A 253 -1.51 11.57 -5.24
CA LEU A 253 -0.96 12.66 -6.05
C LEU A 253 -0.38 12.14 -7.38
N LEU A 254 0.27 10.98 -7.38
CA LEU A 254 0.79 10.36 -8.59
C LEU A 254 -0.33 9.94 -9.56
N LEU A 255 -1.45 9.43 -9.04
CA LEU A 255 -2.53 8.88 -9.85
C LEU A 255 -3.56 9.91 -10.31
N GLN A 256 -3.84 10.93 -9.49
CA GLN A 256 -4.86 11.96 -9.75
C GLN A 256 -4.29 13.35 -10.03
N GLY A 257 -3.01 13.59 -9.75
CA GLY A 257 -2.43 14.93 -9.82
C GLY A 257 -2.87 15.81 -8.64
N GLN A 258 -2.97 17.11 -8.89
CA GLN A 258 -3.33 18.13 -7.88
C GLN A 258 -4.72 18.73 -8.13
N ASP A 259 -5.53 18.10 -8.98
CA ASP A 259 -6.83 18.62 -9.37
C ASP A 259 -7.76 18.69 -8.15
N GLY A 260 -8.49 19.81 -8.02
CA GLY A 260 -9.42 20.04 -6.92
C GLY A 260 -8.79 20.50 -5.59
N ILE A 261 -7.47 20.67 -5.51
CA ILE A 261 -6.80 21.25 -4.35
C ILE A 261 -6.91 22.79 -4.39
N SER A 262 -7.40 23.41 -3.31
CA SER A 262 -7.33 24.88 -3.18
C SER A 262 -5.91 25.35 -2.83
N GLU A 263 -5.51 26.54 -3.29
CA GLU A 263 -4.18 27.09 -3.02
C GLU A 263 -3.90 27.28 -1.52
N ASP A 264 -4.93 27.59 -0.73
CA ASP A 264 -4.79 27.76 0.73
C ASP A 264 -4.56 26.41 1.42
N GLU A 265 -5.32 25.38 1.06
CA GLU A 265 -5.10 24.01 1.55
C GLU A 265 -3.73 23.48 1.12
N LYS A 266 -3.32 23.73 -0.13
CA LYS A 266 -2.00 23.35 -0.63
C LYS A 266 -0.88 23.96 0.21
N LYS A 267 -0.94 25.26 0.50
CA LYS A 267 0.06 25.95 1.34
C LYS A 267 0.08 25.40 2.77
N ALA A 268 -1.09 25.17 3.37
CA ALA A 268 -1.21 24.60 4.71
C ALA A 268 -0.62 23.18 4.76
N THR A 269 -0.94 22.34 3.77
CA THR A 269 -0.39 20.99 3.63
C THR A 269 1.12 21.01 3.43
N ILE A 270 1.67 21.86 2.55
CA ILE A 270 3.12 22.00 2.36
C ILE A 270 3.80 22.38 3.69
N SER A 271 3.24 23.32 4.44
CA SER A 271 3.75 23.73 5.75
C SER A 271 3.78 22.55 6.73
N ARG A 272 2.69 21.78 6.81
CA ARG A 272 2.59 20.59 7.68
C ARG A 272 3.58 19.49 7.28
N LEU A 273 3.65 19.16 6.00
CA LEU A 273 4.57 18.14 5.48
C LEU A 273 6.03 18.53 5.71
N THR A 274 6.39 19.81 5.54
CA THR A 274 7.74 20.33 5.82
C THR A 274 8.08 20.23 7.31
N LYS A 275 7.14 20.54 8.21
CA LYS A 275 7.32 20.35 9.66
C LYS A 275 7.59 18.88 10.00
N TRP A 276 6.79 17.96 9.47
CA TRP A 276 6.98 16.52 9.69
C TRP A 276 8.30 16.01 9.10
N GLN A 277 8.68 16.46 7.90
CA GLN A 277 9.92 16.03 7.27
C GLN A 277 11.13 16.37 8.16
N ARG A 278 11.16 17.59 8.71
CA ARG A 278 12.22 18.01 9.65
C ARG A 278 12.19 17.21 10.95
N ALA A 279 11.01 16.91 11.48
CA ALA A 279 10.84 16.17 12.72
C ALA A 279 11.27 14.70 12.60
N TYR A 280 11.07 14.09 11.44
CA TYR A 280 11.36 12.67 11.19
C TYR A 280 12.54 12.46 10.22
N SER A 281 13.51 13.37 10.21
CA SER A 281 14.67 13.27 9.32
C SER A 281 15.51 12.00 9.56
N GLY A 282 16.02 11.42 8.48
CA GLY A 282 16.75 10.16 8.45
C GLY A 282 15.87 8.90 8.50
N THR A 283 14.56 9.04 8.32
CA THR A 283 13.60 7.93 8.43
C THR A 283 12.77 7.72 7.16
N PHE A 284 12.07 6.59 7.08
CA PHE A 284 11.16 6.32 5.96
C PHE A 284 10.02 7.36 5.84
N ALA A 285 9.61 7.98 6.95
CA ALA A 285 8.61 9.04 6.91
C ALA A 285 9.13 10.23 6.09
N GLU A 286 10.38 10.66 6.28
CA GLU A 286 11.02 11.72 5.48
C GLU A 286 10.95 11.40 3.97
N GLU A 287 11.31 10.19 3.56
CA GLU A 287 11.28 9.79 2.14
C GLU A 287 9.88 9.88 1.52
N THR A 288 8.84 9.49 2.27
CA THR A 288 7.45 9.59 1.79
C THR A 288 6.98 11.04 1.71
N LEU A 289 7.38 11.88 2.66
CA LEU A 289 7.03 13.30 2.71
C LEU A 289 7.75 14.08 1.60
N GLU A 290 9.00 13.74 1.29
CA GLU A 290 9.74 14.31 0.15
C GLU A 290 9.02 14.09 -1.17
N ARG A 291 8.48 12.88 -1.39
CA ARG A 291 7.69 12.57 -2.60
C ARG A 291 6.44 13.43 -2.67
N CYS A 292 5.73 13.62 -1.56
CA CYS A 292 4.57 14.50 -1.49
C CYS A 292 4.95 15.95 -1.81
N LEU A 293 6.02 16.47 -1.19
CA LEU A 293 6.49 17.85 -1.39
C LEU A 293 6.94 18.10 -2.83
N ALA A 294 7.68 17.15 -3.41
CA ALA A 294 8.07 17.21 -4.82
C ALA A 294 6.84 17.18 -5.74
N ALA A 295 5.87 16.29 -5.47
CA ALA A 295 4.63 16.19 -6.23
C ALA A 295 3.76 17.45 -6.13
N LEU A 296 3.84 18.21 -5.02
CA LEU A 296 3.18 19.50 -4.81
C LEU A 296 3.94 20.70 -5.43
N GLY A 297 5.13 20.47 -5.98
CA GLY A 297 5.94 21.48 -6.66
C GLY A 297 6.91 22.26 -5.76
N VAL A 298 7.22 21.75 -4.56
CA VAL A 298 8.27 22.33 -3.71
C VAL A 298 9.63 22.01 -4.33
N LYS A 299 10.40 23.05 -4.66
CA LYS A 299 11.78 22.91 -5.16
C LYS A 299 12.75 22.87 -3.99
N TRP A 300 13.66 21.91 -4.03
CA TRP A 300 14.80 21.84 -3.10
C TRP A 300 15.94 22.67 -3.69
N GLU A 301 16.28 23.77 -3.04
CA GLU A 301 17.48 24.57 -3.34
C GLU A 301 18.68 24.08 -2.52
#